data_AF-A0AAN4L703-F1
#
_entry.id   AF-A0AAN4L703-F1
#
_cell.length_a   1.000
_cell.length_b   1.000
_cell.length_c   1.000
_cell.angle_alpha   90.00
_cell.angle_beta   90.00
_cell.angle_gamma   90.00
#
_symmetry.space_group_name_H-M   'P 1'
#
loop_
_entity.id
_entity.type
_entity.pdbx_description
1 polymer ?
#
loop_
_entity_poly.entity_id
_entity_poly.type
_entity_poly.pdbx_seq_one_letter_code
_entity_poly.pdbx_strand_id
1 'polypeptide(L)'
;MQTEAWKETINEQEAMVCCSLLERSSSHNFIEHHGLVEEKKGRQHIEDISTEEIALMETSDILFPSPIAGSHSHMMEQSNVRRRQLPSMTHLIFGSRLLIGLVILFSAGTIYFASSVEAAGIDLGVTAQKAWDSVLNKADAQTKLTLKQAYEKVGNWKAQEQVWEQKLKTLHAANTAELERLRVEIRQIDDAKVAALAEKVKQTQARYEPLFALYSSVNRQLDAAKAIKNKEWSATIRTQAETLRPFVKLAREDIGIKKKELAEARKRKSAEIKRLRAMLAGADSAKKQIQTAKKQASLAKERYSNALQQFKQSTKQSQTSRVLSSLNTLASAAEKWAGTKQHIHTLEQKVSTTYVKVRQEIAKRPK
;
A
#
# COMPACT_ATOMS: atom_id res chain seq x y z
N MET A 1 39.07 -18.61 -12.95
CA MET A 1 37.90 -19.10 -13.71
C MET A 1 36.61 -19.05 -12.86
N GLN A 2 36.30 -17.93 -12.20
CA GLN A 2 35.03 -17.71 -11.50
C GLN A 2 34.70 -16.19 -11.42
N THR A 3 34.58 -15.52 -12.57
CA THR A 3 34.22 -14.08 -12.60
C THR A 3 33.15 -13.72 -13.62
N GLU A 4 32.58 -14.69 -14.35
CA GLU A 4 31.56 -14.42 -15.38
C GLU A 4 30.12 -14.56 -14.84
N ALA A 5 29.88 -15.27 -13.74
CA ALA A 5 28.52 -15.60 -13.28
C ALA A 5 27.74 -14.44 -12.61
N TRP A 6 28.38 -13.31 -12.28
CA TRP A 6 27.72 -12.18 -11.59
C TRP A 6 27.24 -11.05 -12.52
N LYS A 7 27.60 -11.09 -13.82
CA LYS A 7 27.15 -10.07 -14.79
C LYS A 7 25.82 -10.42 -15.45
N GLU A 8 25.45 -11.69 -15.54
CA GLU A 8 24.18 -12.11 -16.16
C GLU A 8 22.96 -11.94 -15.23
N THR A 9 23.12 -12.10 -13.91
CA THR A 9 21.99 -12.07 -12.97
C THR A 9 21.38 -10.66 -12.77
N ILE A 10 22.12 -9.59 -13.06
CA ILE A 10 21.63 -8.21 -12.92
C ILE A 10 20.81 -7.77 -14.15
N ASN A 11 21.10 -8.33 -15.33
CA ASN A 11 20.39 -7.97 -16.56
C ASN A 11 19.00 -8.63 -16.65
N GLU A 12 18.85 -9.85 -16.12
CA GLU A 12 17.56 -10.57 -16.16
C GLU A 12 16.52 -10.02 -15.19
N GLN A 13 16.93 -9.52 -14.00
CA GLN A 13 15.98 -8.88 -13.07
C GLN A 13 15.49 -7.51 -13.57
N GLU A 14 16.29 -6.79 -14.37
CA GLU A 14 15.86 -5.52 -14.97
C GLU A 14 15.02 -5.73 -16.26
N ALA A 15 15.25 -6.82 -17.00
CA ALA A 15 14.43 -7.18 -18.17
C ALA A 15 13.02 -7.68 -17.78
N MET A 16 12.89 -8.43 -16.67
CA MET A 16 11.60 -9.00 -16.23
C MET A 16 10.59 -7.95 -15.71
N VAL A 17 11.07 -6.76 -15.31
CA VAL A 17 10.21 -5.64 -14.87
C VAL A 17 9.67 -4.83 -16.06
N CYS A 18 10.30 -4.91 -17.25
CA CYS A 18 9.80 -4.23 -18.46
C CYS A 18 8.76 -5.07 -19.24
N CYS A 19 8.85 -6.40 -19.20
CA CYS A 19 7.96 -7.27 -19.99
C CYS A 19 6.59 -7.56 -19.35
N SER A 20 6.41 -7.33 -18.04
CA SER A 20 5.15 -7.66 -17.33
C SER A 20 4.06 -6.57 -17.37
N LEU A 21 4.28 -5.45 -18.07
CA LEU A 21 3.34 -4.32 -18.13
C LEU A 21 2.82 -3.99 -19.55
N LEU A 22 3.13 -4.82 -20.56
CA LEU A 22 2.76 -4.57 -21.95
C LEU A 22 1.73 -5.56 -22.54
N GLU A 23 1.15 -6.44 -21.73
CA GLU A 23 0.04 -7.33 -22.13
C GLU A 23 -1.26 -6.98 -21.39
N ARG A 24 -1.80 -5.76 -21.62
CA ARG A 24 -3.25 -5.52 -21.48
C ARG A 24 -3.75 -4.25 -22.17
N SER A 25 -3.46 -4.08 -23.47
CA SER A 25 -4.33 -3.27 -24.34
C SER A 25 -4.09 -3.62 -25.80
N SER A 26 -4.75 -4.66 -26.28
CA SER A 26 -4.97 -4.90 -27.71
C SER A 26 -6.44 -5.25 -27.90
N SER A 27 -7.03 -4.72 -28.99
CA SER A 27 -8.45 -4.72 -29.43
C SER A 27 -9.17 -3.40 -29.09
N HIS A 28 -9.61 -2.54 -30.02
CA HIS A 28 -9.96 -2.73 -31.43
C HIS A 28 -9.86 -1.41 -32.24
N ASN A 29 -9.25 -1.54 -33.43
CA ASN A 29 -9.53 -0.99 -34.77
C ASN A 29 -9.91 0.48 -35.03
N PHE A 30 -8.95 1.10 -35.71
CA PHE A 30 -8.95 2.06 -36.83
C PHE A 30 -10.09 1.91 -37.86
N ILE A 31 -10.59 3.04 -38.40
CA ILE A 31 -10.76 3.38 -39.84
C ILE A 31 -11.04 4.90 -39.96
N GLU A 32 -10.25 5.59 -40.78
CA GLU A 32 -10.49 6.95 -41.31
C GLU A 32 -11.30 6.88 -42.63
N HIS A 33 -12.22 7.83 -42.85
CA HIS A 33 -12.21 8.82 -43.96
C HIS A 33 -13.61 9.46 -44.21
N HIS A 34 -13.61 10.80 -44.22
CA HIS A 34 -14.40 11.78 -45.02
C HIS A 34 -15.87 11.55 -45.44
N GLY A 35 -16.68 12.60 -45.28
CA GLY A 35 -17.80 12.89 -46.20
C GLY A 35 -19.01 13.62 -45.62
N LEU A 36 -19.18 14.88 -46.02
CA LEU A 36 -20.39 15.72 -45.91
C LEU A 36 -21.71 15.02 -46.32
N VAL A 37 -22.83 15.35 -45.66
CA VAL A 37 -24.09 15.89 -46.21
C VAL A 37 -25.28 15.70 -45.24
N GLU A 38 -25.93 16.85 -44.98
CA GLU A 38 -27.33 17.18 -44.64
C GLU A 38 -28.27 16.36 -43.73
N GLU A 39 -28.94 17.18 -42.90
CA GLU A 39 -30.36 17.27 -42.56
C GLU A 39 -31.08 16.33 -41.57
N LYS A 40 -31.77 17.05 -40.68
CA LYS A 40 -33.11 16.81 -40.09
C LYS A 40 -33.23 16.06 -38.76
N LYS A 41 -33.51 16.91 -37.75
CA LYS A 41 -34.79 16.98 -36.99
C LYS A 41 -34.84 16.18 -35.68
N GLY A 42 -35.16 16.91 -34.59
CA GLY A 42 -35.72 16.33 -33.37
C GLY A 42 -35.17 16.93 -32.09
N ARG A 43 -35.71 18.08 -31.68
CA ARG A 43 -35.46 18.75 -30.40
C ARG A 43 -36.59 18.38 -29.43
N GLN A 44 -36.22 18.08 -28.17
CA GLN A 44 -36.96 18.30 -26.90
C GLN A 44 -38.39 17.75 -26.75
N HIS A 45 -38.64 17.00 -25.66
CA HIS A 45 -39.52 17.53 -24.60
C HIS A 45 -39.28 16.88 -23.23
N ILE A 46 -39.49 17.70 -22.21
CA ILE A 46 -39.47 17.46 -20.75
C ILE A 46 -40.96 17.46 -20.33
N GLU A 47 -41.22 16.98 -19.09
CA GLU A 47 -42.53 16.94 -18.39
C GLU A 47 -43.30 15.65 -18.71
N ASP A 48 -43.71 14.83 -17.75
CA ASP A 48 -44.54 15.18 -16.61
C ASP A 48 -44.29 14.39 -15.32
N ILE A 49 -44.56 15.09 -14.22
CA ILE A 49 -44.82 14.58 -12.88
C ILE A 49 -46.31 14.24 -12.82
N SER A 50 -46.68 13.02 -12.41
CA SER A 50 -47.91 12.85 -11.63
C SER A 50 -47.79 11.71 -10.61
N THR A 51 -48.29 12.06 -9.45
CA THR A 51 -48.40 11.32 -8.21
C THR A 51 -49.70 10.53 -8.24
N GLU A 52 -49.70 9.24 -7.90
CA GLU A 52 -50.83 8.47 -7.33
C GLU A 52 -50.28 7.07 -6.95
N GLU A 53 -50.20 6.74 -5.66
CA GLU A 53 -51.22 6.08 -4.82
C GLU A 53 -50.98 4.55 -4.74
N ILE A 54 -50.32 4.10 -3.66
CA ILE A 54 -50.84 3.21 -2.61
C ILE A 54 -51.18 1.76 -3.05
N ALA A 55 -50.51 0.83 -2.36
CA ALA A 55 -50.86 -0.57 -2.08
C ALA A 55 -50.83 -1.61 -3.22
N LEU A 56 -49.81 -2.48 -3.17
CA LEU A 56 -50.01 -3.93 -2.96
C LEU A 56 -48.68 -4.64 -2.74
N MET A 57 -48.56 -5.25 -1.56
CA MET A 57 -47.66 -6.34 -1.21
C MET A 57 -48.42 -7.61 -1.64
N GLU A 58 -47.87 -8.55 -2.41
CA GLU A 58 -47.08 -9.69 -1.93
C GLU A 58 -46.81 -10.68 -3.09
N THR A 59 -45.75 -11.49 -2.91
CA THR A 59 -45.35 -12.72 -3.63
C THR A 59 -44.76 -12.49 -5.04
N SER A 60 -43.61 -13.03 -5.45
CA SER A 60 -42.97 -14.30 -5.11
C SER A 60 -41.47 -14.31 -5.47
N ASP A 61 -40.73 -15.18 -4.78
CA ASP A 61 -39.58 -15.96 -5.27
C ASP A 61 -38.31 -15.29 -5.79
N ILE A 62 -37.32 -15.14 -4.89
CA ILE A 62 -35.91 -15.25 -5.29
C ILE A 62 -35.17 -16.20 -4.34
N LEU A 63 -34.90 -17.36 -4.92
CA LEU A 63 -33.92 -18.40 -4.62
C LEU A 63 -32.60 -17.88 -4.02
N PHE A 64 -32.20 -18.37 -2.84
CA PHE A 64 -30.82 -18.31 -2.36
C PHE A 64 -30.25 -19.73 -2.29
N PRO A 65 -29.04 -19.99 -2.83
CA PRO A 65 -28.37 -21.26 -2.65
C PRO A 65 -27.65 -21.32 -1.28
N SER A 66 -27.76 -22.46 -0.62
CA SER A 66 -27.00 -22.84 0.57
C SER A 66 -25.50 -22.96 0.28
N PRO A 67 -24.60 -22.70 1.25
CA PRO A 67 -23.24 -23.22 1.19
C PRO A 67 -23.19 -24.62 1.82
N ILE A 68 -22.54 -25.49 1.08
CA ILE A 68 -22.22 -26.88 1.36
C ILE A 68 -21.34 -26.99 2.62
N ALA A 69 -21.69 -27.99 3.44
CA ALA A 69 -20.97 -28.41 4.63
C ALA A 69 -19.56 -28.92 4.29
N GLY A 70 -18.55 -28.33 4.93
CA GLY A 70 -17.19 -28.86 5.00
C GLY A 70 -17.05 -29.74 6.24
N SER A 71 -16.85 -31.03 6.01
CA SER A 71 -16.55 -32.07 6.99
C SER A 71 -15.29 -31.77 7.79
N HIS A 72 -15.36 -31.84 9.12
CA HIS A 72 -14.19 -31.93 10.00
C HIS A 72 -14.47 -33.05 11.02
N SER A 73 -13.89 -34.22 10.78
CA SER A 73 -13.74 -35.29 11.76
C SER A 73 -12.26 -35.37 12.13
N HIS A 74 -11.89 -35.00 13.36
CA HIS A 74 -10.66 -35.50 13.98
C HIS A 74 -10.67 -35.33 15.51
N MET A 75 -10.88 -36.47 16.18
CA MET A 75 -10.41 -36.89 17.53
C MET A 75 -10.28 -35.86 18.68
N MET A 76 -11.21 -35.98 19.63
CA MET A 76 -10.96 -36.02 21.08
C MET A 76 -10.88 -37.52 21.47
N GLU A 77 -10.27 -38.04 22.52
CA GLU A 77 -9.75 -37.52 23.79
C GLU A 77 -9.15 -38.77 24.49
N GLN A 78 -7.99 -38.66 25.11
CA GLN A 78 -7.58 -39.63 26.14
C GLN A 78 -7.10 -38.91 27.38
N SER A 79 -7.73 -39.35 28.46
CA SER A 79 -7.59 -38.98 29.86
C SER A 79 -6.16 -39.14 30.39
N ASN A 80 -5.78 -38.27 31.32
CA ASN A 80 -5.27 -38.77 32.59
C ASN A 80 -5.35 -37.74 33.72
N VAL A 81 -6.07 -38.15 34.75
CA VAL A 81 -6.17 -37.51 36.06
C VAL A 81 -4.90 -37.82 36.84
N ARG A 82 -4.19 -36.80 37.35
CA ARG A 82 -3.30 -36.98 38.50
C ARG A 82 -3.35 -35.81 39.45
N ARG A 83 -3.71 -36.14 40.69
CA ARG A 83 -3.81 -35.31 41.89
C ARG A 83 -2.44 -34.78 42.36
N ARG A 84 -2.53 -33.65 43.08
CA ARG A 84 -1.63 -33.09 44.12
C ARG A 84 -0.26 -32.61 43.64
N GLN A 85 0.04 -31.32 43.78
CA GLN A 85 0.65 -30.71 44.99
C GLN A 85 0.84 -29.20 44.78
N LEU A 86 0.39 -28.39 45.74
CA LEU A 86 0.79 -26.98 45.91
C LEU A 86 2.23 -26.93 46.43
N PRO A 87 2.98 -25.86 46.10
CA PRO A 87 3.42 -24.99 47.20
C PRO A 87 3.43 -23.48 46.88
N SER A 88 3.07 -22.76 47.94
CA SER A 88 3.56 -21.46 48.42
C SER A 88 3.97 -20.34 47.45
N MET A 89 3.16 -19.28 47.52
CA MET A 89 3.53 -17.87 47.49
C MET A 89 4.91 -17.58 48.10
N THR A 90 5.81 -16.95 47.33
CA THR A 90 6.65 -15.79 47.66
C THR A 90 7.71 -15.60 46.56
N HIS A 91 8.10 -14.34 46.33
CA HIS A 91 9.08 -13.86 45.33
C HIS A 91 8.58 -13.58 43.91
N LEU A 92 7.95 -12.41 43.71
CA LEU A 92 8.09 -11.70 42.42
C LEU A 92 7.87 -10.19 42.55
N ILE A 93 8.59 -9.56 43.49
CA ILE A 93 8.72 -8.10 43.58
C ILE A 93 10.21 -7.77 43.74
N PHE A 94 11.05 -8.13 42.76
CA PHE A 94 12.44 -7.63 42.71
C PHE A 94 13.05 -7.61 41.29
N GLY A 95 12.24 -7.80 40.23
CA GLY A 95 12.73 -7.89 38.84
C GLY A 95 12.43 -6.67 37.94
N SER A 96 11.79 -5.61 38.45
CA SER A 96 11.27 -4.52 37.60
C SER A 96 12.16 -3.26 37.55
N ARG A 97 13.31 -3.23 38.25
CA ARG A 97 14.20 -2.06 38.30
C ARG A 97 15.49 -2.20 37.50
N LEU A 98 15.75 -3.38 36.93
CA LEU A 98 16.92 -3.62 36.07
C LEU A 98 16.67 -3.32 34.58
N LEU A 99 15.41 -3.20 34.16
CA LEU A 99 15.06 -2.97 32.75
C LEU A 99 14.96 -1.48 32.35
N ILE A 100 14.94 -0.56 33.33
CA ILE A 100 14.88 0.89 33.06
C ILE A 100 16.28 1.46 32.81
N GLY A 101 17.33 0.85 33.35
CA GLY A 101 18.73 1.22 33.07
C GLY A 101 19.20 0.83 31.66
N LEU A 102 18.60 -0.22 31.06
CA LEU A 102 19.00 -0.72 29.74
C LEU A 102 18.42 0.10 28.57
N VAL A 103 17.35 0.87 28.83
CA VAL A 103 16.74 1.77 27.82
C VAL A 103 17.45 3.13 27.74
N ILE A 104 18.08 3.57 28.84
CA ILE A 104 18.84 4.84 28.88
C ILE A 104 20.26 4.68 28.30
N LEU A 105 20.84 3.48 28.35
CA LEU A 105 22.11 3.18 27.68
C LEU A 105 21.97 2.97 26.15
N PHE A 106 20.76 2.78 25.63
CA PHE A 106 20.51 2.64 24.18
C PHE A 106 20.17 3.98 23.48
N SER A 107 19.97 5.07 24.25
CA SER A 107 19.57 6.39 23.73
C SER A 107 20.73 7.41 23.65
N ALA A 108 21.92 7.06 24.14
CA ALA A 108 23.14 7.87 24.03
C ALA A 108 24.15 7.36 22.98
N GLY A 109 23.69 6.50 22.05
CA GLY A 109 24.50 5.82 21.05
C GLY A 109 24.19 6.22 19.60
N THR A 110 23.73 7.45 19.33
CA THR A 110 23.83 8.00 17.96
C THR A 110 25.26 8.42 17.73
N ILE A 111 26.09 7.42 17.46
CA ILE A 111 27.42 7.57 16.90
C ILE A 111 27.25 8.44 15.65
N TYR A 112 27.77 9.67 15.73
CA TYR A 112 28.25 10.39 14.58
C TYR A 112 29.30 9.49 13.91
N PHE A 113 28.84 8.59 13.05
CA PHE A 113 29.71 8.03 12.03
C PHE A 113 29.94 9.17 11.04
N ALA A 114 30.88 10.05 11.38
CA ALA A 114 31.76 10.58 10.37
C ALA A 114 32.56 9.38 9.89
N SER A 115 31.99 8.60 8.97
CA SER A 115 32.80 7.80 8.09
C SER A 115 33.73 8.80 7.41
N SER A 116 34.98 8.83 7.83
CA SER A 116 36.07 9.20 6.95
C SER A 116 35.96 8.24 5.78
N VAL A 117 35.19 8.64 4.78
CA VAL A 117 35.22 8.01 3.48
C VAL A 117 36.59 8.39 2.94
N GLU A 118 37.57 7.57 3.29
CA GLU A 118 38.83 7.50 2.59
C GLU A 118 38.45 7.43 1.12
N ALA A 119 38.80 8.48 0.37
CA ALA A 119 38.30 8.68 -0.97
C ALA A 119 38.68 7.44 -1.79
N ALA A 120 37.69 6.58 -2.03
CA ALA A 120 37.87 5.39 -2.85
C ALA A 120 38.36 5.90 -4.20
N GLY A 121 39.65 5.66 -4.49
CA GLY A 121 40.27 6.04 -5.75
C GLY A 121 39.43 5.53 -6.91
N ILE A 122 39.44 6.26 -8.01
CA ILE A 122 38.75 5.83 -9.23
C ILE A 122 39.31 4.46 -9.62
N ASP A 123 38.46 3.44 -9.82
CA ASP A 123 38.92 2.13 -10.28
C ASP A 123 39.40 2.18 -11.74
N LEU A 124 40.69 2.46 -11.89
CA LEU A 124 41.34 2.55 -13.18
C LEU A 124 41.77 1.18 -13.73
N GLY A 125 42.01 0.20 -12.86
CA GLY A 125 42.74 -1.02 -13.17
C GLY A 125 44.25 -0.77 -13.33
N VAL A 126 45.06 -1.83 -13.14
CA VAL A 126 46.53 -1.74 -13.00
C VAL A 126 47.21 -1.01 -14.16
N THR A 127 46.80 -1.26 -15.40
CA THR A 127 47.43 -0.66 -16.59
C THR A 127 47.16 0.85 -16.69
N ALA A 128 45.93 1.29 -16.40
CA ALA A 128 45.58 2.70 -16.45
C ALA A 128 46.13 3.46 -15.23
N GLN A 129 46.31 2.78 -14.09
CA GLN A 129 47.01 3.32 -12.93
C GLN A 129 48.47 3.63 -13.26
N LYS A 130 49.20 2.68 -13.86
CA LYS A 130 50.59 2.92 -14.31
C LYS A 130 50.70 4.06 -15.33
N ALA A 131 49.76 4.14 -16.26
CA ALA A 131 49.71 5.23 -17.24
C ALA A 131 49.45 6.59 -16.57
N TRP A 132 48.58 6.62 -15.57
CA TRP A 132 48.32 7.80 -14.75
C TRP A 132 49.56 8.24 -13.96
N ASP A 133 50.26 7.30 -13.30
CA ASP A 133 51.49 7.60 -12.56
C ASP A 133 52.58 8.16 -13.48
N SER A 134 52.69 7.63 -14.69
CA SER A 134 53.60 8.15 -15.73
C SER A 134 53.26 9.58 -16.12
N VAL A 135 51.98 9.94 -16.28
CA VAL A 135 51.55 11.32 -16.53
C VAL A 135 51.91 12.23 -15.35
N LEU A 136 51.67 11.79 -14.12
CA LEU A 136 52.00 12.56 -12.91
C LEU A 136 53.51 12.76 -12.69
N ASN A 137 54.34 11.84 -13.19
CA ASN A 137 55.80 11.95 -13.09
C ASN A 137 56.40 12.87 -14.16
N LYS A 138 55.73 13.01 -15.31
CA LYS A 138 56.14 13.91 -16.40
C LYS A 138 55.61 15.34 -16.25
N ALA A 139 54.56 15.53 -15.47
CA ALA A 139 53.97 16.85 -15.22
C ALA A 139 54.84 17.70 -14.28
N ASP A 140 54.88 19.02 -14.51
CA ASP A 140 55.45 19.97 -13.58
C ASP A 140 54.65 20.03 -12.27
N ALA A 141 55.21 20.65 -11.23
CA ALA A 141 54.62 20.69 -9.90
C ALA A 141 53.19 21.28 -9.86
N GLN A 142 52.93 22.34 -10.63
CA GLN A 142 51.63 23.01 -10.66
C GLN A 142 50.58 22.17 -11.38
N THR A 143 50.95 21.60 -12.53
CA THR A 143 50.06 20.72 -13.28
C THR A 143 49.75 19.43 -12.52
N LYS A 144 50.74 18.88 -11.81
CA LYS A 144 50.57 17.70 -10.94
C LYS A 144 49.56 17.96 -9.83
N LEU A 145 49.62 19.12 -9.16
CA LEU A 145 48.64 19.52 -8.14
C LEU A 145 47.23 19.57 -8.73
N THR A 146 47.07 20.24 -9.88
CA THR A 146 45.78 20.40 -10.56
C THR A 146 45.18 19.05 -10.96
N LEU A 147 46.01 18.15 -11.50
CA LEU A 147 45.60 16.78 -11.86
C LEU A 147 45.14 15.96 -10.64
N LYS A 148 45.87 16.04 -9.53
CA LYS A 148 45.49 15.36 -8.29
C LYS A 148 44.16 15.88 -7.74
N GLN A 149 43.98 17.19 -7.67
CA GLN A 149 42.72 17.81 -7.22
C GLN A 149 41.52 17.39 -8.08
N ALA A 150 41.69 17.38 -9.41
CA ALA A 150 40.65 16.91 -10.32
C ALA A 150 40.34 15.41 -10.13
N TYR A 151 41.35 14.60 -9.85
CA TYR A 151 41.19 13.16 -9.59
C TYR A 151 40.45 12.91 -8.27
N GLU A 152 40.84 13.60 -7.19
CA GLU A 152 40.18 13.57 -5.90
C GLU A 152 38.70 14.02 -6.02
N LYS A 153 38.42 15.05 -6.82
CA LYS A 153 37.05 15.49 -7.09
C LYS A 153 36.18 14.38 -7.68
N VAL A 154 36.71 13.60 -8.64
CA VAL A 154 35.96 12.44 -9.17
C VAL A 154 35.73 11.38 -8.09
N GLY A 155 36.76 11.06 -7.31
CA GLY A 155 36.66 10.10 -6.19
C GLY A 155 35.58 10.51 -5.19
N ASN A 156 35.55 11.79 -4.80
CA ASN A 156 34.54 12.35 -3.92
C ASN A 156 33.12 12.23 -4.50
N TRP A 157 32.93 12.54 -5.78
CA TRP A 157 31.61 12.36 -6.42
C TRP A 157 31.21 10.90 -6.52
N LYS A 158 32.16 10.00 -6.75
CA LYS A 158 31.88 8.56 -6.81
C LYS A 158 31.50 7.99 -5.45
N ALA A 159 32.18 8.41 -4.40
CA ALA A 159 31.83 8.11 -3.01
C ALA A 159 30.42 8.61 -2.66
N GLN A 160 30.10 9.87 -3.00
CA GLN A 160 28.77 10.42 -2.79
C GLN A 160 27.69 9.64 -3.54
N GLU A 161 27.95 9.23 -4.77
CA GLU A 161 27.02 8.39 -5.53
C GLU A 161 26.71 7.07 -4.81
N GLN A 162 27.71 6.39 -4.26
CA GLN A 162 27.51 5.17 -3.49
C GLN A 162 26.69 5.40 -2.22
N VAL A 163 26.94 6.50 -1.51
CA VAL A 163 26.16 6.89 -0.33
C VAL A 163 24.69 7.12 -0.72
N TRP A 164 24.44 7.82 -1.83
CA TRP A 164 23.08 8.04 -2.31
C TRP A 164 22.41 6.75 -2.76
N GLU A 165 23.13 5.85 -3.40
CA GLU A 165 22.62 4.54 -3.80
C GLU A 165 22.17 3.72 -2.59
N GLN A 166 22.97 3.67 -1.52
CA GLN A 166 22.59 2.99 -0.28
C GLN A 166 21.36 3.63 0.37
N LYS A 167 21.34 4.96 0.51
CA LYS A 167 20.19 5.69 1.06
C LYS A 167 18.92 5.44 0.24
N LEU A 168 19.05 5.43 -1.09
CA LEU A 168 17.93 5.20 -2.00
C LEU A 168 17.37 3.78 -1.85
N LYS A 169 18.23 2.75 -1.79
CA LYS A 169 17.79 1.37 -1.57
C LYS A 169 17.02 1.22 -0.26
N THR A 170 17.57 1.73 0.83
CA THR A 170 16.93 1.68 2.15
C THR A 170 15.58 2.39 2.15
N LEU A 171 15.51 3.62 1.62
CA LEU A 171 14.28 4.40 1.60
C LEU A 171 13.22 3.78 0.68
N HIS A 172 13.63 3.26 -0.48
CA HIS A 172 12.71 2.60 -1.42
C HIS A 172 12.11 1.32 -0.83
N ALA A 173 12.92 0.50 -0.15
CA ALA A 173 12.44 -0.67 0.56
C ALA A 173 11.45 -0.30 1.67
N ALA A 174 11.77 0.71 2.49
CA ALA A 174 10.89 1.22 3.53
C ALA A 174 9.56 1.74 2.96
N ASN A 175 9.60 2.52 1.88
CA ASN A 175 8.40 3.04 1.20
C ASN A 175 7.52 1.92 0.65
N THR A 176 8.13 0.86 0.09
CA THR A 176 7.39 -0.29 -0.44
C THR A 176 6.68 -1.06 0.68
N ALA A 177 7.39 -1.34 1.79
CA ALA A 177 6.80 -2.00 2.95
C ALA A 177 5.67 -1.17 3.58
N GLU A 178 5.86 0.14 3.72
CA GLU A 178 4.85 1.04 4.28
C GLU A 178 3.61 1.13 3.38
N LEU A 179 3.77 1.15 2.05
CA LEU A 179 2.63 1.16 1.12
C LEU A 179 1.77 -0.09 1.28
N GLU A 180 2.38 -1.27 1.35
CA GLU A 180 1.64 -2.53 1.52
C GLU A 180 0.93 -2.57 2.88
N ARG A 181 1.61 -2.14 3.94
CA ARG A 181 1.00 -1.99 5.25
C ARG A 181 -0.22 -1.06 5.22
N LEU A 182 -0.09 0.13 4.64
CA LEU A 182 -1.19 1.10 4.56
C LEU A 182 -2.35 0.57 3.72
N ARG A 183 -2.09 -0.18 2.65
CA ARG A 183 -3.15 -0.82 1.84
C ARG A 183 -3.96 -1.81 2.66
N VAL A 184 -3.32 -2.59 3.53
CA VAL A 184 -4.00 -3.52 4.43
C VAL A 184 -4.78 -2.76 5.50
N GLU A 185 -4.16 -1.80 6.19
CA GLU A 185 -4.82 -1.00 7.23
C GLU A 185 -6.06 -0.26 6.70
N ILE A 186 -5.98 0.32 5.49
CA ILE A 186 -7.12 0.98 4.84
C ILE A 186 -8.24 -0.01 4.52
N ARG A 187 -7.92 -1.22 4.04
CA ARG A 187 -8.95 -2.22 3.71
C ARG A 187 -9.71 -2.68 4.95
N GLN A 188 -9.00 -2.78 6.07
CA GLN A 188 -9.51 -3.29 7.34
C GLN A 188 -10.19 -2.23 8.21
N ILE A 189 -10.24 -0.98 7.74
CA ILE A 189 -10.77 0.13 8.51
C ILE A 189 -12.24 -0.14 8.89
N ASP A 190 -12.54 0.05 10.18
CA ASP A 190 -13.88 -0.15 10.76
C ASP A 190 -14.46 -1.57 10.58
N ASP A 191 -13.66 -2.58 10.20
CA ASP A 191 -14.13 -3.97 10.01
C ASP A 191 -14.76 -4.55 11.26
N ALA A 192 -14.07 -4.44 12.40
CA ALA A 192 -14.56 -4.95 13.68
C ALA A 192 -15.87 -4.28 14.10
N LYS A 193 -16.01 -2.97 13.84
CA LYS A 193 -17.22 -2.21 14.16
C LYS A 193 -18.40 -2.63 13.28
N VAL A 194 -18.18 -2.78 11.98
CA VAL A 194 -19.21 -3.27 11.04
C VAL A 194 -19.62 -4.70 11.38
N ALA A 195 -18.66 -5.57 11.72
CA ALA A 195 -18.94 -6.94 12.15
C ALA A 195 -19.76 -6.97 13.44
N ALA A 196 -19.39 -6.17 14.45
CA ALA A 196 -20.13 -6.07 15.71
C ALA A 196 -21.57 -5.56 15.50
N LEU A 197 -21.78 -4.58 14.63
CA LEU A 197 -23.12 -4.09 14.28
C LEU A 197 -23.94 -5.14 13.52
N ALA A 198 -23.31 -5.89 12.61
CA ALA A 198 -23.96 -6.98 11.89
C ALA A 198 -24.41 -8.09 12.84
N GLU A 199 -23.56 -8.45 13.81
CA GLU A 199 -23.90 -9.44 14.83
C GLU A 199 -25.02 -8.94 15.75
N LYS A 200 -25.01 -7.66 16.15
CA LYS A 200 -26.12 -7.05 16.91
C LYS A 200 -27.46 -7.14 16.17
N VAL A 201 -27.47 -6.90 14.85
CA VAL A 201 -28.68 -7.06 14.03
C VAL A 201 -29.16 -8.51 14.07
N LYS A 202 -28.25 -9.47 13.84
CA LYS A 202 -28.56 -10.90 13.85
C LYS A 202 -29.13 -11.35 15.21
N GLN A 203 -28.50 -10.97 16.31
CA GLN A 203 -28.96 -11.28 17.67
C GLN A 203 -30.33 -10.68 17.96
N THR A 204 -30.57 -9.46 17.51
CA THR A 204 -31.86 -8.77 17.71
C THR A 204 -32.98 -9.46 16.91
N GLN A 205 -32.69 -9.87 15.67
CA GLN A 205 -33.64 -10.64 14.87
C GLN A 205 -33.97 -11.98 15.54
N ALA A 206 -32.94 -12.73 15.95
CA ALA A 206 -33.13 -14.01 16.65
C ALA A 206 -33.95 -13.86 17.95
N ARG A 207 -33.74 -12.77 18.69
CA ARG A 207 -34.49 -12.46 19.91
C ARG A 207 -35.99 -12.23 19.65
N TYR A 208 -36.35 -11.62 18.52
CA TYR A 208 -37.74 -11.31 18.19
C TYR A 208 -38.43 -12.37 17.33
N GLU A 209 -37.70 -13.36 16.80
CA GLU A 209 -38.25 -14.45 16.00
C GLU A 209 -39.44 -15.17 16.67
N PRO A 210 -39.39 -15.54 17.97
CA PRO A 210 -40.53 -16.20 18.62
C PRO A 210 -41.77 -15.32 18.69
N LEU A 211 -41.62 -14.00 18.87
CA LEU A 211 -42.72 -13.04 18.90
C LEU A 211 -43.39 -12.94 17.51
N PHE A 212 -42.59 -12.91 16.44
CA PHE A 212 -43.13 -12.88 15.07
C PHE A 212 -43.81 -14.20 14.70
N ALA A 213 -43.25 -15.34 15.12
CA ALA A 213 -43.86 -16.65 14.93
C ALA A 213 -45.20 -16.76 15.67
N LEU A 214 -45.27 -16.30 16.92
CA LEU A 214 -46.51 -16.27 17.70
C LEU A 214 -47.56 -15.39 17.02
N TYR A 215 -47.19 -14.17 16.63
CA TYR A 215 -48.12 -13.26 15.93
C TYR A 215 -48.61 -13.85 14.60
N SER A 216 -47.75 -14.52 13.83
CA SER A 216 -48.15 -15.20 12.58
C SER A 216 -49.11 -16.36 12.85
N SER A 217 -48.86 -17.17 13.88
CA SER A 217 -49.74 -18.28 14.28
C SER A 217 -51.13 -17.79 14.68
N VAL A 218 -51.22 -16.74 15.51
CA VAL A 218 -52.49 -16.12 15.93
C VAL A 218 -53.27 -15.61 14.70
N ASN A 219 -52.61 -14.99 13.73
CA ASN A 219 -53.28 -14.55 12.50
C ASN A 219 -53.80 -15.71 11.65
N ARG A 220 -53.04 -16.81 11.54
CA ARG A 220 -53.52 -18.03 10.84
C ARG A 220 -54.73 -18.64 11.54
N GLN A 221 -54.73 -18.69 12.87
CA GLN A 221 -55.90 -19.17 13.64
C GLN A 221 -57.11 -18.25 13.43
N LEU A 222 -56.90 -16.93 13.36
CA LEU A 222 -57.96 -15.97 13.08
C LEU A 222 -58.58 -16.21 11.70
N ASP A 223 -57.77 -16.49 10.69
CA ASP A 223 -58.26 -16.77 9.34
C ASP A 223 -58.99 -18.11 9.26
N ALA A 224 -58.53 -19.14 9.98
CA ALA A 224 -59.27 -20.40 10.13
C ALA A 224 -60.62 -20.20 10.84
N ALA A 225 -60.67 -19.40 11.90
CA ALA A 225 -61.90 -19.09 12.63
C ALA A 225 -62.93 -18.33 11.76
N LYS A 226 -62.45 -17.40 10.93
CA LYS A 226 -63.29 -16.71 9.93
C LYS A 226 -63.83 -17.68 8.88
N ALA A 227 -63.00 -18.63 8.41
CA ALA A 227 -63.40 -19.60 7.40
C ALA A 227 -64.56 -20.50 7.87
N ILE A 228 -64.55 -20.92 9.15
CA ILE A 228 -65.64 -21.71 9.74
C ILE A 228 -66.81 -20.86 10.27
N LYS A 229 -66.81 -19.54 10.04
CA LYS A 229 -67.85 -18.57 10.44
C LYS A 229 -68.14 -18.53 11.95
N ASN A 230 -67.20 -18.94 12.79
CA ASN A 230 -67.35 -18.87 14.24
C ASN A 230 -67.02 -17.45 14.74
N LYS A 231 -68.07 -16.67 15.06
CA LYS A 231 -67.95 -15.26 15.44
C LYS A 231 -67.26 -15.05 16.78
N GLU A 232 -67.54 -15.90 17.76
CA GLU A 232 -67.01 -15.78 19.12
C GLU A 232 -65.52 -16.14 19.18
N TRP A 233 -65.15 -17.23 18.51
CA TRP A 233 -63.75 -17.63 18.38
C TRP A 233 -62.93 -16.61 17.58
N SER A 234 -63.48 -16.08 16.49
CA SER A 234 -62.85 -15.01 15.71
C SER A 234 -62.67 -13.72 16.51
N ALA A 235 -63.62 -13.35 17.38
CA ALA A 235 -63.51 -12.17 18.23
C ALA A 235 -62.38 -12.33 19.27
N THR A 236 -62.29 -13.50 19.90
CA THR A 236 -61.26 -13.80 20.91
C THR A 236 -59.85 -13.77 20.32
N ILE A 237 -59.62 -14.43 19.17
CA ILE A 237 -58.31 -14.45 18.52
C ILE A 237 -57.94 -13.05 18.00
N ARG A 238 -58.92 -12.28 17.51
CA ARG A 238 -58.68 -10.89 17.08
C ARG A 238 -58.15 -10.03 18.23
N THR A 239 -58.72 -10.15 19.43
CA THR A 239 -58.22 -9.44 20.61
C THR A 239 -56.78 -9.84 20.92
N GLN A 240 -56.44 -11.13 20.86
CA GLN A 240 -55.05 -11.60 21.03
C GLN A 240 -54.10 -10.98 19.99
N ALA A 241 -54.49 -10.92 18.71
CA ALA A 241 -53.69 -10.30 17.66
C ALA A 241 -53.45 -8.80 17.93
N GLU A 242 -54.48 -8.05 18.33
CA GLU A 242 -54.36 -6.63 18.64
C GLU A 242 -53.47 -6.37 19.88
N THR A 243 -53.47 -7.26 20.87
CA THR A 243 -52.54 -7.15 22.01
C THR A 243 -51.08 -7.35 21.63
N LEU A 244 -50.78 -8.23 20.65
CA LEU A 244 -49.42 -8.51 20.19
C LEU A 244 -48.89 -7.47 19.20
N ARG A 245 -49.79 -6.80 18.46
CA ARG A 245 -49.48 -5.81 17.43
C ARG A 245 -48.52 -4.69 17.88
N PRO A 246 -48.68 -4.01 19.03
CA PRO A 246 -47.74 -2.96 19.46
C PRO A 246 -46.32 -3.50 19.71
N PHE A 247 -46.19 -4.71 20.29
CA PHE A 247 -44.89 -5.34 20.50
C PHE A 247 -44.20 -5.70 19.18
N VAL A 248 -44.96 -6.20 18.20
CA VAL A 248 -44.45 -6.51 16.86
C VAL A 248 -43.99 -5.24 16.14
N LYS A 249 -44.73 -4.13 16.25
CA LYS A 249 -44.32 -2.83 15.69
C LYS A 249 -43.02 -2.36 16.32
N LEU A 250 -42.93 -2.36 17.65
CA LEU A 250 -41.71 -1.97 18.38
C LEU A 250 -40.50 -2.84 18.01
N ALA A 251 -40.68 -4.16 17.90
CA ALA A 251 -39.62 -5.08 17.48
C ALA A 251 -39.13 -4.80 16.05
N ARG A 252 -40.04 -4.51 15.13
CA ARG A 252 -39.69 -4.12 13.74
C ARG A 252 -38.93 -2.80 13.71
N GLU A 253 -39.32 -1.83 14.52
CA GLU A 253 -38.63 -0.56 14.66
C GLU A 253 -37.22 -0.73 15.22
N ASP A 254 -37.01 -1.52 16.28
CA ASP A 254 -35.67 -1.79 16.84
C ASP A 254 -34.76 -2.46 15.80
N ILE A 255 -35.25 -3.50 15.10
CA ILE A 255 -34.50 -4.13 13.99
C ILE A 255 -34.19 -3.10 12.90
N GLY A 256 -35.16 -2.24 12.56
CA GLY A 256 -35.00 -1.19 11.56
C GLY A 256 -33.91 -0.17 11.94
N ILE A 257 -33.88 0.27 13.19
CA ILE A 257 -32.87 1.20 13.72
C ILE A 257 -31.47 0.56 13.62
N LYS A 258 -31.31 -0.69 14.07
CA LYS A 258 -30.00 -1.37 14.03
C LYS A 258 -29.53 -1.63 12.60
N LYS A 259 -30.45 -1.96 11.68
CA LYS A 259 -30.13 -2.10 10.24
C LYS A 259 -29.68 -0.77 9.64
N LYS A 260 -30.35 0.34 9.98
CA LYS A 260 -29.94 1.69 9.55
C LYS A 260 -28.55 2.05 10.09
N GLU A 261 -28.27 1.75 11.35
CA GLU A 261 -26.95 1.97 11.96
C GLU A 261 -25.84 1.19 11.24
N LEU A 262 -26.09 -0.09 10.93
CA LEU A 262 -25.17 -0.92 10.14
C LEU A 262 -24.94 -0.36 8.73
N ALA A 263 -26.01 0.08 8.05
CA ALA A 263 -25.91 0.65 6.71
C ALA A 263 -25.10 1.95 6.71
N GLU A 264 -25.33 2.84 7.68
CA GLU A 264 -24.56 4.07 7.85
C GLU A 264 -23.09 3.79 8.20
N ALA A 265 -22.81 2.80 9.06
CA ALA A 265 -21.44 2.39 9.34
C ALA A 265 -20.71 1.89 8.09
N ARG A 266 -21.36 1.07 7.25
CA ARG A 266 -20.81 0.60 5.96
C ARG A 266 -20.57 1.76 4.99
N LYS A 267 -21.49 2.71 4.90
CA LYS A 267 -21.35 3.91 4.06
C LYS A 267 -20.17 4.77 4.50
N ARG A 268 -20.04 5.04 5.80
CA ARG A 268 -18.91 5.79 6.38
C ARG A 268 -17.57 5.09 6.12
N LYS A 269 -17.52 3.77 6.33
CA LYS A 269 -16.34 2.96 6.00
C LYS A 269 -15.95 3.12 4.53
N SER A 270 -16.89 2.94 3.60
CA SER A 270 -16.62 3.03 2.15
C SER A 270 -16.12 4.43 1.75
N ALA A 271 -16.77 5.48 2.25
CA ALA A 271 -16.38 6.86 2.01
C ALA A 271 -14.95 7.13 2.51
N GLU A 272 -14.60 6.61 3.68
CA GLU A 272 -13.26 6.77 4.23
C GLU A 272 -12.21 6.01 3.43
N ILE A 273 -12.48 4.75 3.08
CA ILE A 273 -11.57 3.97 2.23
C ILE A 273 -11.29 4.73 0.95
N LYS A 274 -12.32 5.33 0.34
CA LYS A 274 -12.15 6.16 -0.86
C LYS A 274 -11.28 7.39 -0.59
N ARG A 275 -11.50 8.09 0.52
CA ARG A 275 -10.71 9.26 0.93
C ARG A 275 -9.23 8.91 1.14
N LEU A 276 -8.93 7.87 1.93
CA LEU A 276 -7.57 7.46 2.24
C LEU A 276 -6.83 6.95 0.98
N ARG A 277 -7.53 6.22 0.10
CA ARG A 277 -6.97 5.82 -1.21
C ARG A 277 -6.65 7.04 -2.09
N ALA A 278 -7.52 8.05 -2.12
CA ALA A 278 -7.25 9.28 -2.85
C ALA A 278 -6.04 10.02 -2.29
N MET A 279 -5.86 10.06 -0.97
CA MET A 279 -4.68 10.64 -0.33
C MET A 279 -3.39 9.86 -0.68
N LEU A 280 -3.44 8.52 -0.69
CA LEU A 280 -2.33 7.70 -1.16
C LEU A 280 -1.97 7.96 -2.64
N ALA A 281 -2.97 8.16 -3.49
CA ALA A 281 -2.78 8.50 -4.91
C ALA A 281 -2.07 9.87 -5.09
N GLY A 282 -2.07 10.74 -4.07
CA GLY A 282 -1.25 11.95 -4.06
C GLY A 282 0.25 11.71 -4.23
N ALA A 283 0.74 10.49 -3.98
CA ALA A 283 2.12 10.10 -4.23
C ALA A 283 2.42 9.73 -5.70
N ASP A 284 1.40 9.54 -6.55
CA ASP A 284 1.58 8.97 -7.89
C ASP A 284 2.35 9.89 -8.84
N SER A 285 2.20 11.21 -8.69
CA SER A 285 3.00 12.18 -9.46
C SER A 285 4.50 12.05 -9.15
N ALA A 286 4.86 11.94 -7.87
CA ALA A 286 6.24 11.73 -7.45
C ALA A 286 6.78 10.38 -7.93
N LYS A 287 5.96 9.31 -7.92
CA LYS A 287 6.35 8.01 -8.48
C LYS A 287 6.64 8.06 -9.98
N LYS A 288 5.82 8.76 -10.76
CA LYS A 288 6.08 8.99 -12.19
C LYS A 288 7.38 9.78 -12.40
N GLN A 289 7.62 10.81 -11.60
CA GLN A 289 8.87 11.57 -11.63
C GLN A 289 10.07 10.68 -11.27
N ILE A 290 9.94 9.76 -10.30
CA ILE A 290 10.99 8.78 -9.96
C ILE A 290 11.32 7.89 -11.14
N GLN A 291 10.30 7.39 -11.87
CA GLN A 291 10.54 6.56 -13.06
C GLN A 291 11.34 7.32 -14.12
N THR A 292 10.97 8.58 -14.40
CA THR A 292 11.72 9.44 -15.32
C THR A 292 13.14 9.70 -14.81
N ALA A 293 13.29 10.02 -13.52
CA ALA A 293 14.60 10.29 -12.91
C ALA A 293 15.51 9.05 -12.90
N LYS A 294 14.95 7.84 -12.73
CA LYS A 294 15.70 6.57 -12.87
C LYS A 294 16.27 6.39 -14.27
N LYS A 295 15.48 6.69 -15.31
CA LYS A 295 15.98 6.69 -16.71
C LYS A 295 17.12 7.70 -16.89
N GLN A 296 16.98 8.90 -16.33
CA GLN A 296 18.04 9.92 -16.37
C GLN A 296 19.30 9.48 -15.61
N ALA A 297 19.17 8.81 -14.48
CA ALA A 297 20.30 8.26 -13.73
C ALA A 297 21.03 7.15 -14.51
N SER A 298 20.29 6.33 -15.28
CA SER A 298 20.90 5.34 -16.19
C SER A 298 21.73 6.02 -17.28
N LEU A 299 21.17 7.05 -17.94
CA LEU A 299 21.90 7.84 -18.94
C LEU A 299 23.12 8.56 -18.33
N ALA A 300 23.01 9.07 -17.11
CA ALA A 300 24.13 9.70 -16.41
C ALA A 300 25.24 8.69 -16.07
N LYS A 301 24.87 7.47 -15.66
CA LYS A 301 25.81 6.35 -15.44
C LYS A 301 26.54 5.97 -16.72
N GLU A 302 25.84 5.90 -17.85
CA GLU A 302 26.44 5.61 -19.15
C GLU A 302 27.44 6.71 -19.55
N ARG A 303 27.07 7.98 -19.41
CA ARG A 303 27.97 9.13 -19.64
C ARG A 303 29.22 9.07 -18.76
N TYR A 304 29.07 8.70 -17.49
CA TYR A 304 30.21 8.49 -16.60
C TYR A 304 31.12 7.36 -17.10
N SER A 305 30.54 6.21 -17.50
CA SER A 305 31.30 5.08 -18.06
C SER A 305 32.09 5.48 -19.31
N ASN A 306 31.45 6.21 -20.25
CA ASN A 306 32.08 6.68 -21.47
C ASN A 306 33.21 7.69 -21.16
N ALA A 307 32.97 8.66 -20.27
CA ALA A 307 33.99 9.60 -19.84
C ALA A 307 35.17 8.91 -19.13
N LEU A 308 34.90 7.85 -18.36
CA LEU A 308 35.94 7.06 -17.70
C LEU A 308 36.81 6.32 -18.73
N GLN A 309 36.20 5.76 -19.77
CA GLN A 309 36.94 5.14 -20.87
C GLN A 309 37.80 6.15 -21.62
N GLN A 310 37.26 7.34 -21.94
CA GLN A 310 38.00 8.42 -22.59
C GLN A 310 39.18 8.91 -21.74
N PHE A 311 39.00 9.01 -20.42
CA PHE A 311 40.08 9.30 -19.49
C PHE A 311 41.16 8.22 -19.52
N LYS A 312 40.79 6.93 -19.42
CA LYS A 312 41.72 5.80 -19.52
C LYS A 312 42.48 5.76 -20.84
N GLN A 313 41.88 6.23 -21.94
CA GLN A 313 42.55 6.34 -23.23
C GLN A 313 43.51 7.54 -23.27
N SER A 314 43.10 8.68 -22.70
CA SER A 314 43.91 9.90 -22.65
C SER A 314 45.18 9.72 -21.82
N THR A 315 45.13 8.94 -20.73
CA THR A 315 46.32 8.63 -19.92
C THR A 315 47.35 7.81 -20.69
N LYS A 316 46.92 6.90 -21.60
CA LYS A 316 47.84 6.14 -22.46
C LYS A 316 48.59 7.04 -23.45
N GLN A 317 47.96 8.11 -23.93
CA GLN A 317 48.57 9.05 -24.87
C GLN A 317 49.59 9.99 -24.22
N SER A 318 49.74 9.98 -22.89
CA SER A 318 50.70 10.77 -22.11
C SER A 318 50.66 12.30 -22.33
N GLN A 319 49.58 12.85 -22.91
CA GLN A 319 49.42 14.29 -23.12
C GLN A 319 48.67 14.92 -21.95
N THR A 320 49.41 15.66 -21.11
CA THR A 320 48.92 16.19 -19.83
C THR A 320 47.67 17.07 -19.96
N SER A 321 47.59 17.90 -21.00
CA SER A 321 46.42 18.75 -21.27
C SER A 321 45.16 17.96 -21.62
N ARG A 322 45.29 16.89 -22.43
CA ARG A 322 44.18 15.99 -22.77
C ARG A 322 43.71 15.18 -21.56
N VAL A 323 44.65 14.74 -20.73
CA VAL A 323 44.34 14.04 -19.48
C VAL A 323 43.55 14.94 -18.53
N LEU A 324 43.99 16.19 -18.33
CA LEU A 324 43.26 17.14 -17.49
C LEU A 324 41.86 17.43 -18.03
N SER A 325 41.72 17.65 -19.33
CA SER A 325 40.42 17.90 -19.98
C SER A 325 39.46 16.71 -19.80
N SER A 326 39.92 15.49 -20.12
CA SER A 326 39.11 14.27 -19.93
C SER A 326 38.75 14.00 -18.47
N LEU A 327 39.63 14.34 -17.52
CA LEU A 327 39.37 14.23 -16.09
C LEU A 327 38.31 15.23 -15.62
N ASN A 328 38.31 16.45 -16.13
CA ASN A 328 37.26 17.43 -15.87
C ASN A 328 35.90 17.00 -16.46
N THR A 329 35.90 16.40 -17.66
CA THR A 329 34.70 15.79 -18.24
C THR A 329 34.18 14.64 -17.37
N LEU A 330 35.08 13.79 -16.87
CA LEU A 330 34.75 12.69 -15.97
C LEU A 330 34.17 13.22 -14.64
N ALA A 331 34.78 14.25 -14.05
CA ALA A 331 34.27 14.88 -12.83
C ALA A 331 32.87 15.45 -13.02
N SER A 332 32.64 16.12 -14.15
CA SER A 332 31.32 16.68 -14.50
C SER A 332 30.28 15.58 -14.73
N ALA A 333 30.67 14.44 -15.31
CA ALA A 333 29.78 13.29 -15.49
C ALA A 333 29.45 12.60 -14.15
N ALA A 334 30.45 12.44 -13.27
CA ALA A 334 30.28 11.88 -11.93
C ALA A 334 29.37 12.75 -11.06
N GLU A 335 29.56 14.07 -11.10
CA GLU A 335 28.70 15.05 -10.42
C GLU A 335 27.25 14.94 -10.88
N LYS A 336 27.00 14.93 -12.19
CA LYS A 336 25.65 14.76 -12.75
C LYS A 336 25.03 13.44 -12.31
N TRP A 337 25.81 12.35 -12.29
CA TRP A 337 25.30 11.05 -11.84
C TRP A 337 24.92 11.07 -10.37
N ALA A 338 25.80 11.56 -9.48
CA ALA A 338 25.49 11.73 -8.05
C ALA A 338 24.27 12.63 -7.84
N GLY A 339 24.18 13.74 -8.56
CA GLY A 339 23.05 14.67 -8.51
C GLY A 339 21.71 14.04 -8.94
N THR A 340 21.71 13.19 -9.97
CA THR A 340 20.49 12.45 -10.35
C THR A 340 20.03 11.47 -9.25
N LYS A 341 20.97 10.81 -8.55
CA LYS A 341 20.64 9.92 -7.43
C LYS A 341 20.07 10.69 -6.24
N GLN A 342 20.68 11.83 -5.90
CA GLN A 342 20.16 12.75 -4.89
C GLN A 342 18.74 13.22 -5.24
N HIS A 343 18.49 13.57 -6.50
CA HIS A 343 17.17 13.99 -6.96
C HIS A 343 16.12 12.88 -6.77
N ILE A 344 16.45 11.62 -7.13
CA ILE A 344 15.56 10.47 -6.89
C ILE A 344 15.28 10.33 -5.39
N HIS A 345 16.30 10.45 -4.53
CA HIS A 345 16.13 10.37 -3.09
C HIS A 345 15.15 11.44 -2.56
N THR A 346 15.25 12.69 -3.01
CA THR A 346 14.30 13.76 -2.65
C THR A 346 12.87 13.43 -3.07
N LEU A 347 12.67 12.81 -4.23
CA LEU A 347 11.34 12.37 -4.67
C LEU A 347 10.80 11.22 -3.80
N GLU A 348 11.65 10.27 -3.43
CA GLU A 348 11.29 9.18 -2.50
C GLU A 348 10.93 9.71 -1.11
N GLN A 349 11.58 10.79 -0.64
CA GLN A 349 11.20 11.47 0.60
C GLN A 349 9.81 12.11 0.50
N LYS A 350 9.43 12.67 -0.67
CA LYS A 350 8.07 13.18 -0.90
C LYS A 350 7.03 12.06 -0.83
N VAL A 351 7.34 10.88 -1.40
CA VAL A 351 6.49 9.69 -1.29
C VAL A 351 6.32 9.28 0.17
N SER A 352 7.43 9.17 0.92
CA SER A 352 7.41 8.85 2.36
C SER A 352 6.56 9.85 3.15
N THR A 353 6.71 11.15 2.88
CA THR A 353 5.92 12.20 3.55
C THR A 353 4.42 12.01 3.34
N THR A 354 3.99 11.65 2.12
CA THR A 354 2.59 11.32 1.84
C THR A 354 2.13 10.10 2.63
N TYR A 355 2.95 9.06 2.75
CA TYR A 355 2.61 7.86 3.52
C TYR A 355 2.50 8.14 5.01
N VAL A 356 3.41 8.94 5.58
CA VAL A 356 3.33 9.38 6.98
C VAL A 356 2.03 10.16 7.24
N LYS A 357 1.62 11.04 6.32
CA LYS A 357 0.34 11.77 6.44
C LYS A 357 -0.85 10.81 6.46
N VAL A 358 -0.91 9.84 5.55
CA VAL A 358 -1.98 8.83 5.52
C VAL A 358 -2.01 8.03 6.82
N ARG A 359 -0.84 7.61 7.32
CA ARG A 359 -0.73 6.88 8.58
C ARG A 359 -1.25 7.69 9.77
N GLN A 360 -0.90 8.97 9.83
CA GLN A 360 -1.40 9.87 10.88
C GLN A 360 -2.93 10.02 10.81
N GLU A 361 -3.50 10.10 9.61
CA GLU A 361 -4.95 10.17 9.42
C GLU A 361 -5.65 8.89 9.87
N ILE A 362 -5.05 7.71 9.68
CA ILE A 362 -5.56 6.45 10.22
C ILE A 362 -5.46 6.44 11.76
N ALA A 363 -4.34 6.90 12.32
CA ALA A 363 -4.08 6.86 13.76
C ALA A 363 -4.95 7.83 14.58
N LYS A 364 -5.35 8.97 14.01
CA LYS A 364 -6.24 9.94 14.66
C LYS A 364 -7.67 9.42 14.87
N ARG A 365 -8.02 8.27 14.30
CA ARG A 365 -9.40 7.76 14.31
C ARG A 365 -9.74 7.15 15.67
N PRO A 366 -10.96 7.41 16.19
CA PRO A 366 -11.46 6.70 17.35
C PRO A 366 -11.60 5.21 17.01
N LYS A 367 -11.03 4.36 17.87
CA LYS A 367 -11.08 2.90 17.74
C LYS A 367 -12.46 2.33 18.05
#